data_AF-A0A1S2ISP4-F1
#
_entry.id   AF-A0A1S2ISP4-F1
#
_cell.length_a   1.000
_cell.length_b   1.000
_cell.length_c   1.000
_cell.angle_alpha   90.00
_cell.angle_beta   90.00
_cell.angle_gamma   90.00
#
_symmetry.space_group_name_H-M   'P 1'
#
loop_
_entity.id
_entity.type
_entity.pdbx_description
1 polymer ?
#
loop_
_entity_poly.entity_id
_entity_poly.type
_entity_poly.pdbx_seq_one_letter_code
_entity_poly.pdbx_strand_id
1 'polypeptide(L)' 'MPGRGAWLTPTVEAYELAVKRRAFRRALRLGREPDTSAVLEYLRRLPEVEPIHERQIDADERTDTTEQAERLMDN' A
#
# COMPACT_ATOMS: atom_id res chain seq x y z
N MET A 1 11.59 -16.19 -5.30
CA MET A 1 11.41 -16.14 -6.77
C MET A 1 12.51 -15.28 -7.36
N PRO A 2 13.41 -15.79 -8.23
CA PRO A 2 14.33 -14.94 -8.97
C PRO A 2 13.57 -14.25 -10.12
N GLY A 3 13.30 -12.96 -9.98
CA GLY A 3 12.58 -12.17 -10.99
C GLY A 3 12.12 -10.81 -10.48
N ARG A 4 11.59 -9.97 -11.38
CA ARG A 4 10.96 -8.69 -11.05
C ARG A 4 9.44 -8.88 -11.05
N GLY A 5 8.74 -8.35 -10.06
CA GLY A 5 7.30 -8.49 -9.92
C GLY A 5 6.67 -7.29 -9.20
N ALA A 6 5.34 -7.24 -9.19
CA ALA A 6 4.57 -6.22 -8.48
C ALA A 6 3.62 -6.93 -7.50
N TRP A 7 3.61 -6.46 -6.26
CA TRP A 7 2.64 -6.88 -5.26
C TRP A 7 1.43 -5.95 -5.32
N LEU A 8 0.25 -6.54 -5.15
CA LEU A 8 -1.03 -5.84 -5.21
C LEU A 8 -1.97 -6.44 -4.17
N THR A 9 -2.70 -5.58 -3.46
CA THR A 9 -3.89 -6.00 -2.70
C THR A 9 -4.90 -6.60 -3.70
N PRO A 10 -5.55 -7.75 -3.41
CA PRO A 10 -6.41 -8.43 -4.37
C PRO A 10 -7.79 -7.76 -4.54
N THR A 11 -7.79 -6.45 -4.83
CA THR A 11 -9.00 -5.63 -5.05
C THR A 11 -8.90 -4.83 -6.35
N VAL A 12 -10.05 -4.45 -6.91
CA VAL A 12 -10.13 -3.69 -8.18
C VAL A 12 -9.57 -2.27 -7.99
N GLU A 13 -9.80 -1.64 -6.84
CA GLU A 13 -9.34 -0.29 -6.52
C GLU A 13 -7.81 -0.22 -6.49
N ALA A 14 -7.16 -1.24 -5.91
CA ALA A 14 -5.71 -1.33 -5.89
C ALA A 14 -5.15 -1.45 -7.31
N TYR A 15 -5.80 -2.26 -8.16
CA TYR A 15 -5.45 -2.38 -9.58
C TYR A 15 -5.56 -1.05 -10.33
N GLU A 16 -6.69 -0.33 -10.19
CA GLU A 16 -6.90 0.94 -10.87
C GLU A 16 -5.84 1.98 -10.47
N LEU A 17 -5.51 2.02 -9.17
CA LEU A 17 -4.45 2.89 -8.67
C LEU A 17 -3.07 2.52 -9.23
N ALA A 18 -2.77 1.22 -9.33
CA ALA A 18 -1.54 0.70 -9.90
C ALA A 18 -1.40 1.06 -11.39
N VAL A 19 -2.48 0.94 -12.17
CA VAL A 19 -2.52 1.35 -13.58
C VAL A 19 -2.33 2.86 -13.71
N LYS A 20 -3.09 3.66 -12.97
CA LYS A 20 -2.99 5.14 -12.98
C LYS A 20 -1.58 5.63 -12.68
N ARG A 21 -0.86 4.94 -11.79
CA ARG A 21 0.52 5.26 -11.39
C ARG A 21 1.59 4.58 -12.24
N ARG A 22 1.22 3.82 -13.27
CA ARG A 22 2.14 3.03 -14.12
C ARG A 22 3.04 2.09 -13.31
N ALA A 23 2.50 1.51 -12.24
CA ALA A 23 3.26 0.72 -11.27
C ALA A 23 3.84 -0.55 -11.91
N PHE A 24 3.06 -1.26 -12.73
CA PHE A 24 3.47 -2.48 -13.43
C PHE A 24 4.65 -2.22 -14.38
N ARG A 25 4.57 -1.16 -15.19
CA ARG A 25 5.67 -0.75 -16.07
C ARG A 25 6.98 -0.53 -15.30
N ARG A 26 6.92 0.18 -14.16
CA ARG A 26 8.11 0.46 -13.34
C ARG A 26 8.67 -0.79 -12.69
N ALA A 27 7.81 -1.62 -12.10
CA ALA A 27 8.20 -2.86 -11.43
C ALA A 27 8.87 -3.83 -12.41
N LEU A 28 8.31 -3.96 -13.61
CA LEU A 28 8.81 -4.87 -14.66
C LEU A 28 9.92 -4.24 -15.53
N ARG A 29 10.15 -2.92 -15.42
CA ARG A 29 11.10 -2.13 -16.24
C ARG A 29 10.82 -2.23 -17.74
N LEU A 30 9.55 -2.09 -18.13
CA LEU A 30 9.14 -2.15 -19.53
C LEU A 30 9.23 -0.76 -20.20
N GLY A 31 9.59 -0.75 -21.49
CA GLY A 31 9.60 0.47 -22.31
C GLY A 31 8.20 1.00 -22.67
N ARG A 32 7.19 0.13 -22.60
CA ARG A 32 5.77 0.44 -22.86
C ARG A 32 4.88 -0.02 -21.70
N GLU A 33 3.66 0.48 -21.64
CA GLU A 33 2.68 -0.03 -20.67
C GLU A 33 2.35 -1.50 -21.00
N PRO A 34 2.43 -2.43 -20.03
CA PRO A 34 1.99 -3.80 -20.24
C PRO A 34 0.48 -3.88 -20.40
N ASP A 35 0.01 -4.90 -21.13
CA ASP A 35 -1.38 -5.31 -21.03
C ASP A 35 -1.61 -5.96 -19.66
N THR A 36 -2.58 -5.42 -18.94
CA THR A 36 -2.92 -5.82 -17.56
C THR A 36 -4.37 -6.30 -17.45
N SER A 37 -5.07 -6.44 -18.58
CA SER A 37 -6.47 -6.89 -18.66
C SER A 37 -6.71 -8.23 -17.96
N ALA A 38 -5.80 -9.20 -18.12
CA ALA A 38 -5.89 -10.51 -17.48
C ALA A 38 -5.86 -10.42 -15.93
N VAL A 39 -5.14 -9.43 -15.36
CA VAL A 39 -5.13 -9.20 -13.91
C VAL A 39 -6.48 -8.66 -13.45
N LEU A 40 -7.07 -7.72 -14.20
CA LEU A 40 -8.40 -7.19 -13.90
C LEU A 40 -9.48 -8.28 -13.97
N GLU A 41 -9.44 -9.13 -15.00
CA GLU A 41 -10.36 -10.26 -15.12
C GLU A 41 -10.23 -11.24 -13.95
N TYR A 42 -9.01 -11.52 -13.52
CA TYR A 42 -8.76 -12.36 -12.35
C TYR A 42 -9.34 -11.73 -11.08
N LEU A 43 -9.06 -10.44 -10.83
CA LEU A 43 -9.56 -9.73 -9.65
C LEU A 43 -11.09 -9.70 -9.58
N ARG A 44 -11.76 -9.51 -10.72
CA ARG A 44 -13.24 -9.54 -10.80
C ARG A 44 -13.86 -10.90 -10.49
N ARG A 45 -13.08 -11.99 -10.56
CA ARG A 45 -13.55 -13.35 -10.24
C ARG A 45 -13.26 -13.73 -8.80
N LEU A 46 -12.44 -12.96 -8.08
CA LEU A 46 -12.19 -13.22 -6.67
C LEU A 46 -13.44 -12.86 -5.85
N PRO A 47 -13.72 -13.61 -4.78
CA PRO A 47 -14.67 -13.14 -3.77
C PRO A 47 -14.15 -11.81 -3.23
N GLU A 48 -15.06 -10.89 -2.93
CA GLU A 48 -14.69 -9.58 -2.39
C GLU A 48 -13.93 -9.78 -1.07
N VAL A 49 -12.61 -9.59 -1.11
CA VAL A 49 -11.74 -9.72 0.06
C VAL A 49 -11.63 -8.33 0.65
N GLU A 50 -12.21 -8.14 1.83
CA GLU A 50 -11.97 -6.95 2.65
C GLU A 50 -10.45 -6.74 2.76
N PRO A 51 -9.93 -5.58 2.33
CA PRO A 51 -8.49 -5.38 2.27
C PRO A 51 -7.90 -5.43 3.68
N ILE A 52 -6.98 -6.37 3.90
CA ILE A 52 -6.08 -6.36 5.06
C ILE A 52 -5.16 -5.14 4.97
N HIS A 53 -5.67 -3.96 5.33
CA HIS A 53 -4.79 -2.83 5.63
C HIS A 53 -3.95 -3.26 6.83
N GLU A 54 -2.70 -3.63 6.57
CA GLU A 54 -1.66 -3.67 7.60
C GLU A 54 -1.84 -2.42 8.44
N ARG A 55 -2.26 -2.65 9.69
CA ARG A 55 -2.54 -1.68 10.75
C ARG A 55 -1.85 -0.37 10.40
N GLN A 56 -2.63 0.68 10.16
CA GLN A 56 -2.16 2.04 10.41
C GLN A 56 -1.42 1.96 11.73
N ILE A 57 -0.09 1.99 11.66
CA ILE A 57 0.72 2.15 12.86
C ILE A 57 0.33 3.57 13.24
N ASP A 58 -0.61 3.68 14.17
CA ASP A 58 -1.21 4.92 14.58
C ASP A 58 -0.07 5.88 14.88
N ALA A 59 0.14 6.83 13.97
CA ALA A 59 1.16 7.86 14.08
C ALA A 59 0.78 8.90 15.16
N ASP A 60 -0.08 8.50 16.10
CA ASP A 60 -0.68 9.32 17.15
C ASP A 60 0.02 9.15 18.51
N GLU A 61 0.96 8.19 18.65
CA GLU A 61 1.77 8.05 19.87
C GLU A 61 3.06 8.92 19.80
N ARG A 62 2.89 10.20 19.44
CA ARG A 62 3.91 11.26 19.61
C ARG A 62 3.38 12.46 20.39
N THR A 63 2.43 12.21 21.30
CA THR A 63 2.08 13.17 22.35
C THR A 63 2.43 12.49 23.67
N ASP A 64 3.59 12.84 24.24
CA ASP A 64 3.89 12.82 25.68
C ASP A 64 5.41 12.70 25.92
N THR A 65 6.13 13.80 25.76
CA THR A 65 7.44 13.94 26.44
C THR A 65 7.69 15.37 26.91
N THR A 66 7.02 16.37 26.34
CA THR A 66 7.24 17.77 26.74
C THR A 66 6.63 18.12 28.11
N GLU A 67 5.45 17.60 28.49
CA GLU A 67 4.82 17.96 29.76
C GLU A 67 5.50 17.35 31.01
N GLN A 68 6.19 16.22 30.88
CA GLN A 68 6.85 15.57 32.04
C GLN A 68 8.13 16.28 32.49
N ALA A 69 8.77 17.04 31.61
CA ALA A 69 9.98 17.80 31.93
C ALA A 69 9.67 19.06 32.77
N GLU A 70 8.54 19.72 32.50
CA GLU A 70 8.14 20.94 33.22
C GLU A 70 7.71 20.64 34.65
N ARG A 71 6.98 19.53 34.88
CA ARG A 71 6.56 19.10 36.22
C ARG A 71 7.70 18.70 37.15
N LEU A 72 8.89 18.41 36.61
CA LEU A 72 10.05 18.00 37.41
C LEU A 72 10.83 19.21 37.99
N MET A 73 10.60 20.43 37.49
CA MET A 73 11.32 21.62 37.93
C MET A 73 10.62 22.39 39.05
N ASP A 74 9.36 22.06 39.37
CA ASP A 74 8.53 22.78 40.34
C ASP A 74 8.38 22.06 41.72
N ASN A 75 9.24 21.10 42.07
CA ASN A 75 9.25 20.44 43.39
C ASN A 75 10.62 20.41 44.06
#